data_AF-A0A9P2QEL2-F1
#
_entry.id   AF-A0A9P2QEL2-F1
#
_cell.length_a   1.000
_cell.length_b   1.000
_cell.length_c   1.000
_cell.angle_alpha   90.00
_cell.angle_beta   90.00
_cell.angle_gamma   90.00
#
_symmetry.space_group_name_H-M   'P 1'
#
loop_
_entity.id
_entity.type
_entity.pdbx_description
1 polymer ?
#
loop_
_entity_poly.entity_id
_entity_poly.type
_entity_poly.pdbx_seq_one_letter_code
_entity_poly.pdbx_strand_id
1 'polypeptide(L)'
;MNAQKGFTLIELMIVVAIIGILAAIAIPQYQNYIAKSQVNSGFSEISSIKTGYENAVNEGAVPTKLSDVGFTAATSSVCATYSIDAFTETDGAGKITCTLKGNPKIATKIVELTRSTDGAWTCVSDVPTEFLPKGCTAGTPTEGAITSL
;
A
#
# COMPACT_ATOMS: atom_id res chain seq x y z
N MET A 1 -4.61 50.42 -30.94
CA MET A 1 -3.91 49.24 -31.51
C MET A 1 -3.16 48.57 -30.38
N ASN A 2 -3.66 47.45 -29.86
CA ASN A 2 -2.98 46.74 -28.77
C ASN A 2 -1.74 46.05 -29.33
N ALA A 3 -0.56 46.51 -28.95
CA ALA A 3 0.69 45.86 -29.30
C ALA A 3 0.74 44.49 -28.60
N GLN A 4 0.52 43.41 -29.34
CA GLN A 4 0.81 42.06 -28.85
C GLN A 4 2.33 41.95 -28.65
N LYS A 5 2.76 42.01 -27.39
CA LYS A 5 4.12 41.61 -27.01
C LYS A 5 4.19 40.09 -27.06
N GLY A 6 4.65 39.55 -28.19
CA GLY A 6 4.95 38.12 -28.32
C GLY A 6 6.19 37.76 -27.49
N PHE A 7 6.20 36.53 -26.97
CA PHE A 7 7.38 35.92 -26.34
C PHE A 7 8.44 35.65 -27.41
N THR A 8 9.71 35.95 -27.14
CA THR A 8 10.78 35.63 -28.10
C THR A 8 11.09 34.13 -28.07
N LEU A 9 11.53 33.60 -29.21
CA LEU A 9 11.88 32.18 -29.34
C LEU A 9 13.06 31.81 -28.41
N ILE A 10 13.98 32.74 -28.19
CA ILE A 10 15.11 32.55 -27.28
C ILE A 10 14.67 32.53 -25.81
N GLU A 11 13.74 33.39 -25.39
CA GLU A 11 13.17 33.34 -24.04
C GLU A 11 12.47 32.00 -23.80
N LEU A 12 11.72 31.51 -24.79
CA LEU A 12 11.03 30.23 -24.66
C LEU A 12 12.00 29.05 -24.56
N MET A 13 13.09 29.06 -25.32
CA MET A 13 14.13 28.02 -25.22
C MET A 13 14.81 27.98 -23.86
N ILE A 14 15.13 29.14 -23.27
CA ILE A 14 15.74 29.21 -21.93
C ILE A 14 14.77 28.69 -20.87
N VAL A 15 13.48 29.06 -20.97
CA VAL A 15 12.45 28.57 -20.03
C VAL A 15 12.32 27.06 -20.10
N VAL A 16 12.29 26.47 -21.31
CA VAL A 16 12.23 25.01 -21.49
C VAL A 16 13.49 24.33 -20.94
N ALA A 17 14.67 24.91 -21.13
CA ALA A 17 15.91 24.37 -20.58
C ALA A 17 15.89 24.33 -19.05
N ILE A 18 15.42 25.40 -18.40
CA ILE A 18 15.32 25.46 -16.93
C ILE A 18 14.28 24.45 -16.42
N ILE A 19 13.08 24.40 -17.04
CA ILE A 19 12.04 23.43 -16.67
C ILE A 19 12.54 21.99 -16.86
N GLY A 20 13.32 21.72 -17.92
CA GLY A 20 13.91 20.41 -18.16
C GLY A 20 14.83 19.94 -17.03
N ILE A 21 15.69 20.83 -16.53
CA ILE A 21 16.58 20.52 -15.40
C ILE A 21 15.79 20.28 -14.11
N LEU A 22 14.80 21.14 -13.82
CA LEU A 22 13.96 20.99 -12.63
C LEU A 22 13.13 19.70 -12.68
N ALA A 23 12.57 19.36 -13.84
CA ALA A 23 11.77 18.15 -14.03
C ALA A 23 12.59 16.88 -13.80
N ALA A 24 13.86 16.85 -14.24
CA ALA A 24 14.74 15.70 -14.05
C ALA A 24 14.96 15.34 -12.57
N ILE A 25 14.96 16.34 -11.67
CA ILE A 25 15.12 16.14 -10.22
C ILE A 25 13.75 15.93 -9.55
N ALA A 26 12.74 16.71 -9.94
CA ALA A 26 11.43 16.71 -9.30
C ALA A 26 10.64 15.43 -9.55
N ILE A 27 10.69 14.88 -10.78
CA ILE A 27 9.94 13.66 -11.14
C ILE A 27 10.32 12.46 -10.26
N PRO A 28 11.60 12.05 -10.11
CA PRO A 28 11.94 10.89 -9.28
C PRO A 28 11.58 11.08 -7.80
N GLN A 29 11.69 12.31 -7.28
CA GLN A 29 11.27 12.62 -5.92
C GLN A 29 9.76 12.54 -5.73
N TYR A 30 8.98 13.07 -6.68
CA TYR A 30 7.53 12.98 -6.65
C TYR A 30 7.07 11.51 -6.73
N GLN A 31 7.70 10.69 -7.56
CA GLN A 31 7.42 9.24 -7.61
C GLN A 31 7.69 8.56 -6.25
N ASN A 32 8.75 8.92 -5.53
CA ASN A 32 9.01 8.38 -4.19
C ASN A 32 7.93 8.80 -3.19
N TYR A 33 7.45 10.05 -3.26
CA TYR A 33 6.38 10.54 -2.40
C TYR A 33 5.06 9.78 -2.64
N ILE A 34 4.70 9.59 -3.91
CA ILE A 34 3.50 8.82 -4.27
C ILE A 34 3.63 7.36 -3.82
N ALA A 35 4.79 6.71 -4.04
CA ALA A 35 5.02 5.35 -3.56
C ALA A 35 4.79 5.24 -2.05
N LYS A 36 5.40 6.12 -1.26
CA LYS A 36 5.22 6.15 0.21
C LYS A 36 3.77 6.38 0.63
N SER A 37 3.08 7.28 -0.06
CA SER A 37 1.65 7.55 0.18
C SER A 37 0.80 6.30 -0.09
N GLN A 38 1.03 5.63 -1.22
CA GLN A 38 0.29 4.42 -1.60
C GLN A 38 0.50 3.27 -0.61
N VAL A 39 1.73 3.07 -0.15
CA VAL A 39 2.05 2.05 0.87
C VAL A 39 1.31 2.36 2.19
N ASN A 40 1.29 3.61 2.64
CA ASN A 40 0.54 4.02 3.83
C ASN A 40 -0.98 3.84 3.66
N SER A 41 -1.52 4.16 2.49
CA SER A 41 -2.94 3.92 2.17
C SER A 41 -3.27 2.43 2.21
N GLY A 42 -2.44 1.58 1.58
CA GLY A 42 -2.63 0.13 1.60
C GLY A 42 -2.59 -0.42 3.03
N PHE A 43 -1.63 0.03 3.84
CA PHE A 43 -1.55 -0.30 5.28
C PHE A 43 -2.80 0.15 6.06
N SER A 44 -3.31 1.35 5.78
CA SER A 44 -4.53 1.87 6.42
C SER A 44 -5.76 1.06 6.02
N GLU A 45 -5.86 0.65 4.76
CA GLU A 45 -6.97 -0.18 4.26
C GLU A 45 -7.00 -1.53 4.98
N ILE A 46 -5.88 -2.26 5.01
CA ILE A 46 -5.84 -3.56 5.72
C ILE A 46 -5.96 -3.42 7.24
N SER A 47 -5.55 -2.27 7.81
CA SER A 47 -5.74 -2.00 9.23
C SER A 47 -7.20 -1.87 9.62
N SER A 48 -8.08 -1.45 8.70
CA SER A 48 -9.53 -1.40 8.94
C SER A 48 -10.16 -2.78 9.11
N ILE A 49 -9.54 -3.81 8.53
CA ILE A 49 -10.01 -5.20 8.57
C ILE A 49 -9.78 -5.84 9.95
N LYS A 50 -8.79 -5.35 10.72
CA LYS A 50 -8.40 -5.91 12.02
C LYS A 50 -9.59 -6.04 12.97
N THR A 51 -10.44 -5.02 13.08
CA THR A 51 -11.58 -5.05 14.00
C THR A 51 -12.58 -6.16 13.65
N GLY A 52 -12.87 -6.35 12.36
CA GLY A 52 -13.73 -7.44 11.90
C GLY A 52 -13.10 -8.80 12.16
N TYR A 53 -11.79 -8.91 11.96
CA TYR A 53 -11.01 -10.10 12.28
C TYR A 53 -11.07 -10.46 13.77
N GLU A 54 -10.84 -9.48 14.65
CA GLU A 54 -10.93 -9.68 16.10
C GLU A 54 -12.33 -10.10 16.55
N ASN A 55 -13.37 -9.47 16.01
CA ASN A 55 -14.74 -9.83 16.37
C ASN A 55 -15.04 -11.28 15.99
N ALA A 56 -14.68 -11.70 14.78
CA ALA A 56 -14.89 -13.06 14.32
C ALA A 56 -14.12 -14.10 15.18
N VAL A 57 -12.85 -13.81 15.50
CA VAL A 57 -12.06 -14.70 16.38
C VAL A 57 -12.64 -14.77 17.79
N ASN A 58 -13.10 -13.64 18.36
CA ASN A 58 -13.71 -13.60 19.70
C ASN A 58 -15.07 -14.34 19.76
N GLU A 59 -15.78 -14.43 18.64
CA GLU A 59 -17.00 -15.24 18.49
C GLU A 59 -16.71 -16.73 18.27
N GLY A 60 -15.42 -17.12 18.22
CA GLY A 60 -14.98 -18.49 17.99
C GLY A 60 -14.99 -18.90 16.50
N ALA A 61 -15.15 -17.94 15.58
CA ALA A 61 -15.05 -18.18 14.15
C ALA A 61 -13.57 -18.21 13.70
N VAL A 62 -13.32 -18.90 12.59
CA VAL A 62 -12.00 -18.95 11.93
C VAL A 62 -12.13 -18.25 10.58
N PRO A 63 -11.76 -16.96 10.47
CA PRO A 63 -11.96 -16.20 9.25
C PRO A 63 -11.05 -16.73 8.14
N THR A 64 -11.62 -17.10 7.00
CA THR A 64 -10.87 -17.59 5.82
C THR A 64 -11.12 -16.74 4.58
N LYS A 65 -12.12 -15.85 4.65
CA LYS A 65 -12.52 -14.96 3.57
C LYS A 65 -12.79 -13.56 4.12
N LEU A 66 -12.62 -12.56 3.26
CA LEU A 66 -12.86 -11.16 3.63
C LEU A 66 -14.30 -10.90 4.09
N SER A 67 -15.25 -11.65 3.53
CA SER A 67 -16.65 -11.61 3.96
C SER A 67 -16.87 -12.03 5.41
N ASP A 68 -16.03 -12.94 5.93
CA ASP A 68 -16.16 -13.48 7.29
C ASP A 68 -15.86 -12.39 8.34
N VAL A 69 -15.10 -11.37 7.94
CA VAL A 69 -14.74 -10.21 8.77
C VAL A 69 -15.53 -8.96 8.39
N GLY A 70 -16.62 -9.11 7.65
CA GLY A 70 -17.47 -7.99 7.22
C GLY A 70 -16.80 -7.03 6.25
N PHE A 71 -15.71 -7.44 5.59
CA PHE A 71 -15.00 -6.64 4.60
C PHE A 71 -15.38 -7.07 3.19
N THR A 72 -15.96 -6.16 2.43
CA THR A 72 -16.12 -6.31 0.99
C THR A 72 -14.98 -5.57 0.29
N ALA A 73 -14.15 -6.31 -0.45
CA ALA A 73 -13.10 -5.72 -1.26
C ALA A 73 -13.72 -4.81 -2.33
N ALA A 74 -13.69 -3.50 -2.08
CA ALA A 74 -13.99 -2.51 -3.09
C ALA A 74 -12.79 -2.39 -4.06
N THR A 75 -13.00 -1.79 -5.23
CA THR A 75 -11.91 -1.47 -6.16
C THR A 75 -10.96 -0.47 -5.49
N SER A 76 -9.91 -0.98 -4.85
CA SER A 76 -8.87 -0.12 -4.26
C SER A 76 -8.00 0.49 -5.35
N SER A 77 -7.50 1.69 -5.10
CA SER A 77 -6.52 2.33 -5.97
C SER A 77 -5.08 1.87 -5.68
N VAL A 78 -4.86 1.22 -4.54
CA VAL A 78 -3.52 0.87 -4.01
C VAL A 78 -3.32 -0.61 -3.76
N CYS A 79 -4.36 -1.36 -3.39
CA CYS A 79 -4.30 -2.82 -3.28
C CYS A 79 -4.81 -3.47 -4.57
N ALA A 80 -4.00 -4.32 -5.19
CA ALA A 80 -4.42 -5.20 -6.27
C ALA A 80 -5.28 -6.34 -5.75
N THR A 81 -4.81 -6.99 -4.69
CA THR A 81 -5.45 -8.14 -4.07
C THR A 81 -5.37 -8.02 -2.57
N TYR A 82 -6.34 -8.66 -1.91
CA TYR A 82 -6.34 -8.87 -0.47
C TYR A 82 -6.37 -10.36 -0.22
N SER A 83 -5.67 -10.83 0.80
CA SER A 83 -5.89 -12.18 1.34
C SER A 83 -6.02 -12.13 2.85
N ILE A 84 -6.71 -13.14 3.36
CA ILE A 84 -6.91 -13.35 4.78
C ILE A 84 -6.67 -14.82 5.04
N ASP A 85 -5.84 -15.12 6.04
CA ASP A 85 -5.60 -16.48 6.47
C ASP A 85 -6.35 -16.77 7.76
N ALA A 86 -6.77 -18.03 7.88
CA ALA A 86 -7.30 -18.60 9.12
C ALA A 86 -6.34 -18.35 10.28
N PHE A 87 -6.88 -17.85 11.38
CA PHE A 87 -6.23 -18.01 12.67
C PHE A 87 -6.47 -19.45 13.12
N THR A 88 -5.40 -20.25 13.18
CA THR A 88 -5.44 -21.55 13.83
C THR A 88 -4.57 -21.51 15.07
N GLU A 89 -5.06 -22.04 16.19
CA GLU A 89 -4.28 -22.18 17.44
C GLU A 89 -2.98 -22.98 17.22
N THR A 90 -2.95 -23.82 16.17
CA THR A 90 -1.79 -24.64 15.79
C THR A 90 -0.71 -23.84 15.04
N ASP A 91 -1.08 -22.95 14.12
CA ASP A 91 -0.13 -22.06 13.42
C ASP A 91 0.18 -20.79 14.24
N GLY A 92 -0.66 -20.46 15.21
CA GLY A 92 -0.48 -19.36 16.14
C GLY A 92 -0.54 -17.96 15.52
N ALA A 93 -0.96 -17.85 14.25
CA ALA A 93 -0.97 -16.59 13.52
C ALA A 93 -2.13 -16.46 12.54
N GLY A 94 -2.89 -15.37 12.64
CA GLY A 94 -3.84 -14.93 11.62
C GLY A 94 -3.21 -13.87 10.73
N LYS A 95 -3.49 -13.85 9.42
CA LYS A 95 -2.87 -12.89 8.50
C LYS A 95 -3.89 -12.11 7.70
N ILE A 96 -3.56 -10.85 7.42
CA ILE A 96 -4.26 -9.99 6.47
C ILE A 96 -3.21 -9.38 5.55
N THR A 97 -3.32 -9.59 4.25
CA THR A 97 -2.35 -9.08 3.27
C THR A 97 -3.01 -8.11 2.31
N CYS A 98 -2.23 -7.14 1.85
CA CYS A 98 -2.51 -6.36 0.65
C CYS A 98 -1.31 -6.42 -0.28
N THR A 99 -1.53 -6.89 -1.50
CA THR A 99 -0.56 -6.78 -2.59
C THR A 99 -0.72 -5.43 -3.26
N LEU A 100 0.30 -4.60 -3.19
CA LEU A 100 0.28 -3.22 -3.67
C LEU A 100 0.29 -3.16 -5.21
N LYS A 101 -0.35 -2.12 -5.75
CA LYS A 101 -0.33 -1.73 -7.16
C LYS A 101 -0.13 -0.23 -7.31
N GLY A 102 0.03 0.21 -8.56
CA GLY A 102 0.18 1.62 -8.90
C GLY A 102 1.64 1.95 -9.17
N ASN A 103 2.32 2.58 -8.23
CA ASN A 103 3.68 3.08 -8.45
C ASN A 103 4.66 1.92 -8.75
N PRO A 104 5.45 1.99 -9.84
CA PRO A 104 6.37 0.91 -10.23
C PRO A 104 7.41 0.53 -9.16
N LYS A 105 7.72 1.41 -8.22
CA LYS A 105 8.69 1.13 -7.14
C LYS A 105 8.15 0.23 -6.04
N ILE A 106 6.83 0.09 -5.94
CA ILE A 106 6.14 -0.68 -4.90
C ILE A 106 5.10 -1.65 -5.47
N ALA A 107 4.89 -1.66 -6.78
CA ALA A 107 4.00 -2.60 -7.43
C ALA A 107 4.41 -4.04 -7.08
N THR A 108 3.41 -4.88 -6.83
CA THR A 108 3.53 -6.29 -6.41
C THR A 108 4.17 -6.53 -5.06
N LYS A 109 4.54 -5.46 -4.32
CA LYS A 109 5.03 -5.57 -2.94
C LYS A 109 3.87 -5.81 -1.99
N ILE A 110 4.13 -6.47 -0.88
CA ILE A 110 3.09 -6.92 0.05
C ILE A 110 3.23 -6.16 1.36
N VAL A 111 2.10 -5.70 1.89
CA VAL A 111 1.98 -5.27 3.29
C VAL A 111 1.15 -6.34 4.01
N GLU A 112 1.73 -6.95 5.04
CA GLU A 112 1.13 -8.02 5.82
C GLU A 112 0.94 -7.58 7.26
N LEU A 113 -0.25 -7.85 7.78
CA LEU A 113 -0.58 -7.76 9.19
C LEU A 113 -0.72 -9.18 9.73
N THR A 114 0.05 -9.50 10.75
CA THR A 114 0.03 -10.79 11.43
C THR A 114 -0.51 -10.58 12.84
N ARG A 115 -1.54 -11.34 13.21
CA ARG A 115 -2.11 -11.41 14.56
C ARG A 115 -1.49 -12.59 15.28
N SER A 116 -0.82 -12.38 16.41
CA SER A 116 -0.35 -13.46 17.29
C SER A 116 -1.46 -14.02 18.18
N THR A 117 -1.17 -15.12 18.88
CA THR A 117 -2.11 -15.80 19.78
C THR A 117 -2.60 -14.94 20.94
N ASP A 118 -1.80 -13.96 21.38
CA ASP A 118 -2.16 -12.98 22.41
C ASP A 118 -3.01 -11.81 21.88
N GLY A 119 -3.35 -11.81 20.59
CA GLY A 119 -4.09 -10.73 19.94
C GLY A 119 -3.23 -9.51 19.57
N ALA A 120 -1.89 -9.58 19.72
CA ALA A 120 -1.03 -8.52 19.24
C ALA A 120 -0.93 -8.54 17.71
N TRP A 121 -0.85 -7.36 17.11
CA TRP A 121 -0.72 -7.20 15.66
C TRP A 121 0.65 -6.66 15.29
N THR A 122 1.38 -7.40 14.46
CA THR A 122 2.64 -6.98 13.86
C THR A 122 2.46 -6.69 12.38
N CYS A 123 3.18 -5.70 11.85
CA CYS A 123 3.21 -5.42 10.42
C CYS A 123 4.57 -5.74 9.82
N VAL A 124 4.57 -6.50 8.73
CA VAL A 124 5.76 -6.84 7.94
C VAL A 124 5.51 -6.49 6.48
N SER A 125 6.52 -5.97 5.80
CA SER A 125 6.42 -5.66 4.36
C SER A 125 7.76 -5.81 3.66
N ASP A 126 7.73 -6.21 2.38
CA ASP A 126 8.91 -6.30 1.51
C ASP A 126 9.15 -5.03 0.69
N VAL A 127 8.41 -3.95 0.97
CA VAL A 127 8.68 -2.64 0.39
C VAL A 127 10.05 -2.13 0.86
N PRO A 128 10.77 -1.37 0.02
CA PRO A 128 11.99 -0.70 0.42
C PRO A 128 11.80 0.15 1.69
N THR A 129 12.82 0.18 2.54
CA THR A 129 12.75 0.79 3.87
C THR A 129 12.33 2.26 3.88
N GLU A 130 12.62 2.99 2.81
CA GLU A 130 12.24 4.38 2.62
C GLU A 130 10.71 4.60 2.47
N PHE A 131 9.99 3.55 2.04
CA PHE A 131 8.55 3.56 1.79
C PHE A 131 7.74 2.86 2.89
N LEU A 132 8.41 2.21 3.86
CA LEU A 132 7.72 1.52 4.95
C LEU A 132 6.80 2.47 5.76
N PRO A 133 5.57 2.05 6.09
CA PRO A 133 4.72 2.74 7.04
C PRO A 133 5.34 2.77 8.43
N LYS A 134 5.01 3.81 9.19
CA LYS A 134 5.31 3.83 10.63
C LYS A 134 4.52 2.72 11.31
N GLY A 135 5.22 1.76 11.93
CA GLY A 135 4.62 0.58 12.57
C GLY A 135 4.80 -0.72 11.80
N CYS A 136 5.37 -0.68 10.59
CA CYS A 136 5.78 -1.86 9.84
C CYS A 136 7.29 -2.05 9.89
N THR A 137 7.72 -3.32 9.84
CA THR A 137 9.12 -3.71 9.77
C THR A 137 9.44 -4.30 8.40
N ALA A 138 10.67 -4.10 7.93
CA ALA A 138 11.14 -4.74 6.71
C ALA A 138 11.23 -6.25 6.93
N GLY A 139 10.69 -7.04 6.02
CA GLY A 139 10.79 -8.50 6.07
C GLY A 139 10.23 -9.14 4.80
N THR A 140 10.14 -10.45 4.81
CA THR A 140 9.49 -11.21 3.74
C THR A 140 8.09 -11.59 4.22
N PRO A 141 7.03 -10.94 3.73
CA PRO A 141 5.66 -11.37 3.94
C PRO A 141 5.51 -12.82 3.52
N THR A 142 4.77 -13.58 4.32
CA THR A 142 4.47 -14.97 4.04
C THR A 142 3.12 -15.00 3.38
N GLU A 143 3.11 -14.86 2.06
CA GLU A 143 1.91 -14.76 1.21
C GLU A 143 0.84 -15.75 1.68
N GLY A 144 -0.24 -15.21 2.24
CA GLY A 144 -1.41 -15.99 2.65
C GLY A 144 -2.12 -16.57 1.43
N ALA A 145 -2.89 -17.64 1.62
CA ALA A 145 -3.60 -18.31 0.53
C ALA A 145 -4.45 -17.29 -0.24
N ILE A 146 -4.05 -17.03 -1.49
CA ILE A 146 -4.63 -15.97 -2.32
C ILE A 146 -6.09 -16.33 -2.60
N THR A 147 -7.05 -15.68 -1.94
CA THR A 147 -8.44 -15.69 -2.39
C THR A 147 -8.58 -14.66 -3.51
N SER A 148 -8.30 -15.08 -4.74
CA SER A 148 -8.65 -14.30 -5.92
C SER A 148 -10.15 -14.05 -5.94
N LEU A 149 -10.55 -12.81 -6.26
CA LEU A 149 -11.94 -12.40 -6.50
C LEU A 149 -12.65 -13.33 -7.49
#